data_AF-A0A7L1RPF9-F1
#
_entry.id   AF-A0A7L1RPF9-F1
#
_cell.length_a   1.000
_cell.length_b   1.000
_cell.length_c   1.000
_cell.angle_alpha   90.00
_cell.angle_beta   90.00
_cell.angle_gamma   90.00
#
_symmetry.space_group_name_H-M   'P 1'
#
loop_
_entity.id
_entity.type
_entity.pdbx_description
1 polymer ?
#
loop_
_entity_poly.entity_id
_entity_poly.type
_entity_poly.pdbx_seq_one_letter_code
_entity_poly.pdbx_strand_id
1 'polypeptide(L)'
;TEFNVSCRYGGVFHVEKNGRYSLTRSEAVELCRALNSTLATLEQLKKAHELGFETCRYGFVVGHIVIPRINPYPLCAAGNTGIYKLSTNTTARYDAYCYNETETEEKSCEPVVKIDTSLLSNQDETVIDNADGSRYNADGTRHTSGESSTSGVDDENAGSGSTHETTPMDASIWRSSPSYYGSPTPVSQLPDHTSGGGEKEIHGKDYDDEFPSVSPDISLGTVAGDFHEEDDRLYTASTS
;
A
#
# COMPACT_ATOMS: atom_id res chain seq x y z
N THR A 1 -14.99 1.68 -11.08
CA THR A 1 -13.80 1.24 -10.31
C THR A 1 -13.00 2.43 -9.93
N GLU A 2 -12.54 2.50 -8.68
CA GLU A 2 -11.71 3.59 -8.19
C GLU A 2 -10.31 3.06 -7.87
N PHE A 3 -9.28 3.78 -8.29
CA PHE A 3 -7.89 3.51 -7.95
C PHE A 3 -7.30 4.69 -7.19
N ASN A 4 -6.83 4.47 -5.97
CA ASN A 4 -6.08 5.46 -5.22
C ASN A 4 -4.59 5.24 -5.44
N VAL A 5 -3.88 6.26 -5.92
CA VAL A 5 -2.46 6.17 -6.34
C VAL A 5 -1.62 7.15 -5.53
N SER A 6 -0.56 6.65 -4.89
CA SER A 6 0.37 7.47 -4.11
C SER A 6 1.36 8.24 -4.99
N CYS A 7 2.10 9.17 -4.38
CA CYS A 7 3.36 9.64 -4.98
C CYS A 7 4.33 8.48 -5.21
N ARG A 8 5.23 8.64 -6.19
CA ARG A 8 6.35 7.74 -6.45
C ARG A 8 7.55 8.14 -5.61
N TYR A 9 8.28 7.15 -5.10
CA TYR A 9 9.56 7.31 -4.42
C TYR A 9 10.57 6.39 -5.09
N GLY A 10 11.58 6.94 -5.75
CA GLY A 10 12.51 6.18 -6.59
C GLY A 10 11.78 5.24 -7.55
N GLY A 11 10.68 5.72 -8.16
CA GLY A 11 9.80 4.97 -9.06
C GLY A 11 8.75 4.06 -8.41
N VAL A 12 8.82 3.77 -7.11
CA VAL A 12 7.83 2.91 -6.43
C VAL A 12 6.64 3.72 -5.93
N PHE A 13 5.43 3.21 -6.16
CA PHE A 13 4.19 3.78 -5.62
C PHE A 13 3.21 2.68 -5.19
N HIS A 14 2.29 3.04 -4.32
CA HIS A 14 1.18 2.20 -3.87
C HIS A 14 -0.06 2.47 -4.74
N VAL A 15 -0.80 1.40 -5.04
CA VAL A 15 -2.13 1.49 -5.64
C VAL A 15 -3.13 0.64 -4.88
N GLU A 16 -4.25 1.26 -4.51
CA GLU A 16 -5.39 0.64 -3.85
C GLU A 16 -6.61 0.65 -4.76
N LYS A 17 -7.40 -0.43 -4.76
CA LYS A 17 -8.62 -0.56 -5.57
C LYS A 17 -9.87 -0.50 -4.68
N ASN A 18 -10.77 0.43 -4.97
CA ASN A 18 -12.08 0.60 -4.33
C ASN A 18 -12.04 0.73 -2.79
N GLY A 19 -11.01 1.37 -2.24
CA GLY A 19 -10.91 1.63 -0.79
C GLY A 19 -10.80 0.39 0.11
N ARG A 20 -10.44 -0.77 -0.46
CA ARG A 20 -10.31 -2.03 0.29
C ARG A 20 -9.32 -2.99 -0.36
N TYR A 21 -8.78 -3.90 0.43
CA TYR A 21 -7.99 -5.01 -0.08
C TYR A 21 -8.80 -5.88 -1.04
N SER A 22 -8.51 -5.76 -2.33
CA SER A 22 -9.36 -6.32 -3.38
C SER A 22 -8.62 -6.82 -4.60
N LEU A 23 -7.29 -6.82 -4.61
CA LEU A 23 -6.50 -7.40 -5.69
C LEU A 23 -6.06 -8.82 -5.35
N THR A 24 -6.09 -9.74 -6.30
CA THR A 24 -5.23 -10.92 -6.28
C THR A 24 -3.82 -10.55 -6.75
N ARG A 25 -2.84 -11.46 -6.58
CA ARG A 25 -1.49 -11.22 -7.12
C ARG A 25 -1.49 -11.04 -8.65
N SER A 26 -2.28 -11.81 -9.39
CA SER A 26 -2.36 -11.68 -10.85
C SER A 26 -2.97 -10.34 -11.26
N GLU A 27 -4.05 -9.93 -10.61
CA GLU A 27 -4.67 -8.63 -10.85
C GLU A 27 -3.75 -7.46 -10.45
N ALA A 28 -2.94 -7.60 -9.40
CA ALA A 28 -1.94 -6.61 -9.02
C ALA A 28 -0.88 -6.43 -10.12
N VAL A 29 -0.43 -7.53 -10.72
CA VAL A 29 0.52 -7.50 -11.84
C VAL A 29 -0.11 -6.82 -13.06
N GLU A 30 -1.36 -7.16 -13.40
CA GLU A 30 -2.10 -6.53 -14.51
C GLU A 30 -2.33 -5.04 -14.26
N LEU A 31 -2.70 -4.66 -13.03
CA LEU A 31 -2.90 -3.27 -12.64
C LEU A 31 -1.61 -2.45 -12.75
N CYS A 32 -0.47 -2.98 -12.28
CA CYS A 32 0.80 -2.28 -12.47
C CYS A 32 1.11 -2.10 -13.97
N ARG A 33 0.87 -3.10 -14.82
CA ARG A 33 1.06 -2.97 -16.28
C ARG A 33 0.13 -1.92 -16.89
N ALA A 34 -1.14 -1.88 -16.49
CA ALA A 34 -2.10 -0.87 -16.92
C ALA A 34 -1.65 0.57 -16.57
N LEU A 35 -0.82 0.70 -15.52
CA LEU A 35 -0.20 1.95 -15.06
C LEU A 35 1.20 2.17 -15.66
N ASN A 36 1.52 1.54 -16.79
CA ASN A 36 2.83 1.58 -17.46
C ASN A 36 3.99 1.24 -16.51
N SER A 37 3.75 0.31 -15.59
CA SER A 37 4.65 -0.04 -14.51
C SER A 37 4.76 -1.56 -14.37
N THR A 38 5.65 -2.01 -13.50
CA THR A 38 5.78 -3.41 -13.12
C THR A 38 5.47 -3.60 -11.65
N LEU A 39 5.25 -4.84 -11.21
CA LEU A 39 5.18 -5.11 -9.78
C LEU A 39 6.55 -4.83 -9.17
N ALA A 40 6.62 -3.99 -8.14
CA ALA A 40 7.91 -3.61 -7.54
C ALA A 40 8.63 -4.84 -6.98
N THR A 41 9.94 -4.88 -7.16
CA THR A 41 10.80 -5.83 -6.46
C THR A 41 10.99 -5.41 -5.00
N LEU A 42 11.42 -6.36 -4.17
CA LEU A 42 11.73 -6.06 -2.76
C LEU A 42 12.88 -5.04 -2.65
N GLU A 43 13.85 -5.09 -3.56
CA GLU A 43 14.99 -4.16 -3.58
C GLU A 43 14.58 -2.75 -3.95
N GLN A 44 13.76 -2.59 -4.99
CA GLN A 44 13.19 -1.28 -5.36
C GLN A 44 12.36 -0.70 -4.20
N LEU A 45 11.54 -1.53 -3.53
CA LEU A 45 10.77 -1.06 -2.37
C LEU A 45 11.65 -0.64 -1.19
N LYS A 46 12.77 -1.34 -0.93
CA LYS A 46 13.74 -0.92 0.09
C LYS A 46 14.34 0.44 -0.24
N LYS A 47 14.76 0.66 -1.49
CA LYS A 47 15.26 1.96 -1.94
C LYS A 47 14.22 3.06 -1.79
N ALA A 48 12.96 2.78 -2.14
CA ALA A 48 11.86 3.73 -1.94
C ALA A 48 11.63 4.05 -0.45
N HIS A 49 11.73 3.04 0.43
CA HIS A 49 11.60 3.21 1.87
C HIS A 49 12.71 4.10 2.47
N GLU A 50 13.94 3.95 1.98
CA GLU A 50 15.07 4.85 2.32
C GLU A 50 14.81 6.31 1.91
N LEU A 51 14.04 6.52 0.83
CA LEU A 51 13.62 7.84 0.34
C LEU A 51 12.38 8.39 1.07
N GLY A 52 11.86 7.70 2.09
CA GLY A 52 10.72 8.16 2.86
C GLY A 52 9.38 7.49 2.54
N PHE A 53 9.37 6.43 1.72
CA PHE A 53 8.13 5.72 1.38
C PHE A 53 7.63 4.83 2.51
N GLU A 54 6.48 5.18 3.09
CA GLU A 54 5.75 4.34 4.04
C GLU A 54 4.25 4.35 3.75
N THR A 55 3.57 3.25 4.13
CA THR A 55 2.09 3.14 4.07
C THR A 55 1.57 2.43 5.31
N CYS A 56 0.26 2.34 5.47
CA CYS A 56 -0.37 1.38 6.39
C CYS A 56 -1.15 0.29 5.65
N ARG A 57 -0.65 -0.14 4.51
CA ARG A 57 -1.37 -1.05 3.63
C ARG A 57 -0.49 -2.24 3.26
N TYR A 58 -1.04 -3.44 3.38
CA TYR A 58 -0.41 -4.61 2.80
C TYR A 58 -0.58 -4.59 1.29
N GLY A 59 0.51 -4.77 0.58
CA GLY A 59 0.51 -4.79 -0.88
C GLY A 59 1.45 -5.83 -1.45
N PHE A 60 1.12 -6.30 -2.65
CA PHE A 60 1.96 -7.23 -3.38
C PHE A 60 3.25 -6.54 -3.88
N VAL A 61 4.36 -7.25 -3.72
CA VAL A 61 5.62 -7.07 -4.44
C VAL A 61 6.00 -8.41 -5.07
N VAL A 62 7.06 -8.45 -5.89
CA VAL A 62 7.59 -9.70 -6.42
C VAL A 62 7.90 -10.67 -5.27
N GLY A 63 7.23 -11.83 -5.28
CA GLY A 63 7.42 -12.92 -4.30
C GLY A 63 6.82 -12.72 -2.91
N HIS A 64 6.41 -11.50 -2.53
CA HIS A 64 5.98 -11.21 -1.16
C HIS A 64 4.72 -10.34 -1.07
N ILE A 65 4.14 -10.27 0.13
CA ILE A 65 3.17 -9.25 0.53
C ILE A 65 3.82 -8.49 1.67
N VAL A 66 3.86 -7.17 1.56
CA VAL A 66 4.68 -6.34 2.45
C VAL A 66 3.95 -5.07 2.85
N ILE A 67 4.46 -4.43 3.90
CA ILE A 67 4.08 -3.09 4.34
C ILE A 67 5.37 -2.33 4.71
N PRO A 68 5.72 -1.26 3.98
CA PRO A 68 6.86 -0.39 4.34
C PRO A 68 6.45 0.57 5.46
N ARG A 69 7.15 0.54 6.59
CA ARG A 69 6.90 1.40 7.76
C ARG A 69 8.16 2.14 8.16
N ILE A 70 8.11 3.46 8.26
CA ILE A 70 9.24 4.25 8.81
C ILE A 70 8.95 4.53 10.27
N ASN A 71 7.77 5.05 10.55
CA ASN A 71 7.34 5.38 11.90
C ASN A 71 6.59 4.21 12.55
N PRO A 72 6.86 3.86 13.82
CA PRO A 72 6.08 2.83 14.50
C PRO A 72 4.64 3.30 14.69
N TYR A 73 3.67 2.46 14.33
CA TYR A 73 2.25 2.75 14.59
C TYR A 73 1.49 1.44 14.91
N PRO A 74 0.83 1.32 16.07
CA PRO A 74 0.26 0.04 16.52
C PRO A 74 -0.73 -0.61 15.55
N LEU A 75 -1.46 0.18 14.76
CA LEU A 75 -2.43 -0.35 13.79
C LEU A 75 -1.80 -0.77 12.46
N CYS A 76 -0.51 -0.50 12.24
CA CYS A 76 0.22 -0.86 11.03
C CYS A 76 1.33 -1.83 11.38
N ALA A 77 1.24 -3.06 10.86
CA ALA A 77 2.22 -4.11 11.14
C ALA A 77 2.50 -4.29 12.65
N ALA A 78 1.51 -4.09 13.53
CA ALA A 78 1.67 -4.17 14.98
C ALA A 78 2.82 -3.31 15.53
N GLY A 79 3.06 -2.12 14.96
CA GLY A 79 4.11 -1.21 15.40
C GLY A 79 5.51 -1.50 14.85
N ASN A 80 5.68 -2.54 14.03
CA ASN A 80 6.97 -2.85 13.41
C ASN A 80 7.37 -1.78 12.37
N THR A 81 8.68 -1.56 12.23
CA THR A 81 9.29 -0.67 11.23
C THR A 81 10.10 -1.47 10.20
N GLY A 82 10.54 -0.79 9.13
CA GLY A 82 11.19 -1.40 7.98
C GLY A 82 10.21 -2.01 6.99
N ILE A 83 10.68 -2.97 6.19
CA ILE A 83 9.84 -3.72 5.25
C ILE A 83 9.28 -4.96 5.96
N TYR A 84 8.11 -4.82 6.58
CA TYR A 84 7.46 -5.94 7.24
C TYR A 84 6.84 -6.88 6.20
N LYS A 85 7.24 -8.16 6.24
CA LYS A 85 6.73 -9.20 5.35
C LYS A 85 5.61 -9.99 6.02
N LEU A 86 4.49 -10.10 5.35
CA LEU A 86 3.38 -10.93 5.82
C LEU A 86 3.72 -12.42 5.59
N SER A 87 3.69 -13.22 6.66
CA SER A 87 4.04 -14.65 6.64
C SER A 87 2.83 -15.59 6.46
N THR A 88 1.62 -15.11 6.74
CA THR A 88 0.36 -15.88 6.68
C THR A 88 -0.67 -15.20 5.78
N ASN A 89 -1.78 -15.89 5.46
CA ASN A 89 -2.85 -15.33 4.61
C ASN A 89 -2.38 -14.86 3.22
N THR A 90 -1.35 -15.48 2.67
CA THR A 90 -0.73 -15.06 1.39
C THR A 90 -1.62 -15.29 0.16
N THR A 91 -2.72 -16.02 0.34
CA THR A 91 -3.78 -16.25 -0.67
C THR A 91 -4.93 -15.24 -0.60
N ALA A 92 -4.95 -14.37 0.42
CA ALA A 92 -5.94 -13.32 0.54
C ALA A 92 -5.71 -12.20 -0.49
N ARG A 93 -6.64 -11.25 -0.53
CA ARG A 93 -6.57 -10.08 -1.41
C ARG A 93 -5.88 -8.94 -0.68
N TYR A 94 -5.16 -8.11 -1.42
CA TYR A 94 -4.36 -6.99 -0.91
C TYR A 94 -4.33 -5.83 -1.91
N ASP A 95 -3.52 -4.82 -1.65
CA ASP A 95 -3.18 -3.75 -2.59
C ASP A 95 -1.95 -4.13 -3.43
N ALA A 96 -1.39 -3.21 -4.21
CA ALA A 96 -0.15 -3.44 -4.96
C ALA A 96 0.88 -2.33 -4.75
N TYR A 97 2.16 -2.71 -4.82
CA TYR A 97 3.27 -1.78 -5.00
C TYR A 97 3.80 -1.93 -6.41
N CYS A 98 3.71 -0.85 -7.19
CA CYS A 98 4.15 -0.80 -8.56
C CYS A 98 5.44 0.00 -8.67
N TYR A 99 6.23 -0.28 -9.71
CA TYR A 99 7.48 0.39 -10.01
C TYR A 99 7.44 0.91 -11.45
N ASN A 100 7.59 2.23 -11.59
CA ASN A 100 7.75 2.88 -12.88
C ASN A 100 9.24 3.13 -13.13
N GLU A 101 9.80 2.47 -14.15
CA GLU A 101 11.20 2.58 -14.53
C GLU A 101 11.56 3.93 -15.17
N THR A 102 10.57 4.65 -15.72
CA THR A 102 10.81 5.97 -16.33
C THR A 102 10.94 7.09 -15.32
N GLU A 103 10.62 6.83 -14.04
CA GLU A 103 10.71 7.82 -12.97
C GLU A 103 12.15 7.88 -12.45
N THR A 104 12.82 9.01 -12.71
CA THR A 104 14.22 9.24 -12.31
C THR A 104 14.37 10.03 -11.02
N GLU A 105 13.31 10.68 -10.57
CA GLU A 105 13.31 11.52 -9.38
C GLU A 105 13.28 10.69 -8.08
N GLU A 106 13.85 11.24 -7.01
CA GLU A 106 13.78 10.63 -5.68
C GLU A 106 12.33 10.56 -5.18
N LYS A 107 11.55 11.61 -5.44
CA LYS A 107 10.12 11.69 -5.15
C LYS A 107 9.39 12.47 -6.22
N SER A 108 8.29 11.91 -6.72
CA SER A 108 7.46 12.52 -7.76
C SER A 108 5.99 12.34 -7.41
N CYS A 109 5.23 13.44 -7.41
CA CYS A 109 3.80 13.44 -7.11
C CYS A 109 2.96 13.87 -8.32
N GLU A 110 3.54 13.92 -9.52
CA GLU A 110 2.81 14.25 -10.75
C GLU A 110 1.64 13.28 -10.97
N PRO A 111 0.43 13.74 -11.31
CA PRO A 111 -0.73 12.86 -11.36
C PRO A 111 -0.63 11.82 -12.47
N VAL A 112 -1.13 10.63 -12.19
CA VAL A 112 -1.43 9.63 -13.22
C VAL A 112 -2.73 10.05 -13.91
N VAL A 113 -2.60 10.49 -15.16
CA VAL A 113 -3.72 11.03 -15.93
C VAL A 113 -4.46 9.95 -16.73
N LYS A 114 -3.82 8.84 -17.07
CA LYS A 114 -4.37 7.83 -17.97
C LYS A 114 -3.90 6.44 -17.57
N ILE A 115 -4.77 5.44 -17.76
CA ILE A 115 -4.41 4.03 -17.62
C ILE A 115 -4.77 3.28 -18.90
N ASP A 116 -4.05 2.20 -19.19
CA ASP A 116 -4.44 1.28 -20.25
C ASP A 116 -5.50 0.31 -19.74
N THR A 117 -6.77 0.62 -19.98
CA THR A 117 -7.91 -0.21 -19.58
C THR A 117 -8.05 -1.49 -20.39
N SER A 118 -7.36 -1.63 -21.53
CA SER A 118 -7.40 -2.88 -22.30
C SER A 118 -6.89 -4.08 -21.49
N LEU A 119 -6.08 -3.79 -20.46
CA LEU A 119 -5.51 -4.76 -19.54
C LEU A 119 -6.38 -4.99 -18.29
N LEU A 120 -7.51 -4.29 -18.14
CA LEU A 120 -8.38 -4.36 -16.98
C LEU A 120 -9.79 -4.77 -17.42
N SER A 121 -10.28 -5.91 -16.92
CA SER A 121 -11.60 -6.42 -17.31
C SER A 121 -12.74 -5.48 -16.89
N ASN A 122 -13.57 -5.06 -17.87
CA ASN A 122 -14.91 -4.43 -17.74
C ASN A 122 -14.98 -3.15 -16.88
N GLN A 123 -14.31 -2.05 -17.26
CA GLN A 123 -14.36 -0.82 -16.46
C GLN A 123 -14.49 0.45 -17.30
N ASP A 124 -15.65 0.59 -17.97
CA ASP A 124 -16.06 1.82 -18.67
C ASP A 124 -16.22 3.03 -17.71
N GLU A 125 -16.16 2.79 -16.40
CA GLU A 125 -16.21 3.83 -15.35
C GLU A 125 -15.06 3.65 -14.37
N THR A 126 -13.82 3.81 -14.85
CA THR A 126 -12.63 3.84 -13.99
C THR A 126 -12.27 5.27 -13.62
N VAL A 127 -12.06 5.51 -12.33
CA VAL A 127 -11.60 6.77 -11.76
C VAL A 127 -10.26 6.56 -11.05
N ILE A 128 -9.32 7.46 -11.28
CA ILE A 128 -7.97 7.50 -10.70
C ILE A 128 -7.92 8.68 -9.74
N ASP A 129 -7.71 8.40 -8.46
CA ASP A 129 -7.57 9.37 -7.39
C ASP A 129 -6.10 9.47 -7.02
N ASN A 130 -5.50 10.62 -7.36
CA ASN A 130 -4.09 10.87 -7.16
C ASN A 130 -3.81 11.48 -5.77
N ALA A 131 -2.57 11.37 -5.32
CA ALA A 131 -2.12 11.91 -4.04
C ALA A 131 -2.24 13.44 -3.94
N ASP A 132 -2.24 14.18 -5.06
CA ASP A 132 -2.44 15.63 -5.11
C ASP A 132 -3.92 16.03 -5.00
N GLY A 133 -4.84 15.05 -4.91
CA GLY A 133 -6.28 15.26 -4.88
C GLY A 133 -6.94 15.35 -6.27
N SER A 134 -6.16 15.32 -7.35
CA SER A 134 -6.71 15.32 -8.70
C SER A 134 -7.34 13.98 -9.07
N ARG A 135 -8.46 14.04 -9.79
CA ARG A 135 -9.24 12.87 -10.21
C ARG A 135 -9.31 12.80 -11.73
N TYR A 136 -9.01 11.63 -12.30
CA TYR A 136 -9.05 11.40 -13.75
C TYR A 136 -9.85 10.15 -14.09
N ASN A 137 -10.57 10.20 -15.20
CA ASN A 137 -11.13 8.99 -15.80
C ASN A 137 -10.02 8.22 -16.52
N ALA A 138 -10.25 6.93 -16.79
CA ALA A 138 -9.30 6.08 -17.51
C ALA A 138 -8.84 6.64 -18.88
N ASP A 139 -9.67 7.44 -19.55
CA ASP A 139 -9.39 7.98 -20.88
C ASP A 139 -8.46 9.21 -20.89
N GLY A 140 -8.15 9.78 -19.72
CA GLY A 140 -7.37 11.03 -19.62
C GLY A 140 -8.19 12.26 -19.24
N THR A 141 -9.52 12.19 -19.27
CA THR A 141 -10.37 13.33 -18.94
C THR A 141 -10.39 13.56 -17.42
N ARG A 142 -10.45 14.82 -16.99
CA ARG A 142 -10.65 15.14 -15.57
C ARG A 142 -12.01 14.61 -15.13
N HIS A 143 -12.04 13.90 -14.01
CA HIS A 143 -13.28 13.39 -13.45
C HIS A 143 -14.00 14.51 -12.70
N THR A 144 -15.09 15.02 -13.28
CA THR A 144 -16.01 15.94 -12.61
C THR A 144 -17.16 15.11 -12.03
N SER A 145 -17.07 14.76 -10.76
CA SER A 145 -18.24 14.31 -10.02
C SER A 145 -19.21 15.48 -10.00
N GLY A 146 -20.46 15.30 -10.45
CA GLY A 146 -21.39 16.41 -10.70
C GLY A 146 -21.65 17.31 -9.50
N GLU A 147 -20.79 18.31 -9.29
CA GLU A 147 -21.23 19.62 -8.85
C GLU A 147 -21.79 20.30 -10.08
N SER A 148 -23.09 20.56 -10.05
CA SER A 148 -23.79 21.35 -11.05
C SER A 148 -22.89 22.46 -11.55
N SER A 149 -22.66 22.48 -12.86
CA SER A 149 -22.41 23.71 -13.57
C SER A 149 -23.45 24.72 -13.09
N THR A 150 -23.09 25.64 -12.19
CA THR A 150 -23.74 26.94 -12.16
C THR A 150 -23.19 27.70 -13.37
N SER A 151 -23.53 27.20 -14.56
CA SER A 151 -23.40 27.95 -15.80
C SER A 151 -24.36 29.11 -15.68
N GLY A 152 -23.82 30.32 -15.86
CA GLY A 152 -24.50 31.59 -15.64
C GLY A 152 -25.92 31.65 -16.17
N VAL A 153 -26.80 32.18 -15.34
CA VAL A 153 -28.02 32.84 -15.79
C VAL A 153 -27.71 34.32 -15.80
N ASP A 154 -27.93 34.89 -16.97
CA ASP A 154 -27.68 36.26 -17.34
C ASP A 154 -28.46 37.21 -16.42
N ASP A 155 -27.77 38.24 -15.91
CA ASP A 155 -28.40 39.40 -15.29
C ASP A 155 -29.37 40.03 -16.29
N GLU A 156 -30.68 40.04 -16.00
CA GLU A 156 -31.58 41.20 -16.16
C GLU A 156 -32.88 41.03 -15.35
N ASN A 157 -33.28 42.13 -14.69
CA ASN A 157 -34.64 42.57 -14.35
C ASN A 157 -35.28 42.25 -12.97
N ALA A 158 -35.21 43.29 -12.12
CA ALA A 158 -36.22 43.92 -11.26
C ALA A 158 -37.39 43.13 -10.60
N GLY A 159 -37.54 43.32 -9.28
CA GLY A 159 -38.83 43.68 -8.67
C GLY A 159 -39.41 42.78 -7.55
N SER A 160 -39.22 43.22 -6.30
CA SER A 160 -40.06 43.09 -5.07
C SER A 160 -40.80 41.79 -4.70
N GLY A 161 -40.55 41.33 -3.46
CA GLY A 161 -41.62 41.08 -2.49
C GLY A 161 -41.63 39.76 -1.70
N SER A 162 -41.61 39.92 -0.37
CA SER A 162 -42.35 39.13 0.64
C SER A 162 -41.64 38.00 1.38
N THR A 163 -41.73 38.16 2.69
CA THR A 163 -41.33 37.32 3.83
C THR A 163 -41.98 35.94 3.85
N HIS A 164 -41.22 34.92 4.23
CA HIS A 164 -41.56 34.03 5.35
C HIS A 164 -40.34 33.20 5.74
N GLU A 165 -40.05 33.20 7.05
CA GLU A 165 -39.19 32.22 7.71
C GLU A 165 -39.70 30.81 7.44
N THR A 166 -38.78 29.90 7.11
CA THR A 166 -38.85 28.53 7.63
C THR A 166 -37.42 28.00 7.71
N THR A 167 -37.03 27.60 8.90
CA THR A 167 -35.74 26.98 9.24
C THR A 167 -35.45 25.77 8.36
N PRO A 168 -34.27 25.65 7.73
CA PRO A 168 -33.80 24.38 7.21
C PRO A 168 -33.02 23.65 8.31
N MET A 169 -33.48 22.43 8.64
CA MET A 169 -32.63 21.41 9.23
C MET A 169 -31.36 21.26 8.38
N ASP A 170 -30.23 21.54 9.01
CA ASP A 170 -28.89 21.40 8.45
C ASP A 170 -28.59 19.90 8.23
N ALA A 171 -28.68 19.47 6.98
CA ALA A 171 -28.24 18.17 6.52
C ALA A 171 -27.24 18.37 5.40
N SER A 172 -25.96 18.48 5.73
CA SER A 172 -24.89 17.95 4.89
C SER A 172 -23.62 17.73 5.72
N ILE A 173 -23.56 16.56 6.35
CA ILE A 173 -22.29 15.95 6.75
C ILE A 173 -21.55 15.65 5.45
N TRP A 174 -20.64 16.54 5.04
CA TRP A 174 -19.60 16.19 4.09
C TRP A 174 -18.72 15.14 4.75
N ARG A 175 -18.92 13.87 4.36
CA ARG A 175 -17.93 12.83 4.61
C ARG A 175 -16.75 13.08 3.67
N SER A 176 -15.85 13.95 4.08
CA SER A 176 -14.48 13.91 3.56
C SER A 176 -13.89 12.58 4.01
N SER A 177 -13.70 11.65 3.07
CA SER A 177 -12.82 10.50 3.29
C SER A 177 -11.43 11.03 3.67
N PRO A 178 -10.83 10.63 4.80
CA PRO A 178 -9.47 11.05 5.11
C PRO A 178 -8.52 10.45 4.07
N SER A 179 -7.77 11.28 3.36
CA SER A 179 -6.58 10.82 2.66
C SER A 179 -5.59 10.32 3.72
N TYR A 180 -5.23 9.04 3.63
CA TYR A 180 -4.43 8.35 4.65
C TYR A 180 -2.97 8.83 4.72
N TYR A 181 -2.52 9.63 3.75
CA TYR A 181 -1.20 10.25 3.75
C TYR A 181 -1.20 11.52 4.61
N GLY A 182 -1.18 11.33 5.94
CA GLY A 182 -1.25 12.41 6.92
C GLY A 182 0.06 13.19 7.09
N SER A 183 -0.06 14.51 7.19
CA SER A 183 0.95 15.40 7.78
C SER A 183 0.90 15.33 9.32
N PRO A 184 2.01 15.52 10.04
CA PRO A 184 2.08 15.32 11.49
C PRO A 184 1.36 16.44 12.26
N THR A 185 0.42 16.07 13.13
CA THR A 185 -0.18 16.98 14.11
C THR A 185 0.62 16.98 15.43
N PRO A 186 0.79 18.12 16.11
CA PRO A 186 1.48 18.18 17.38
C PRO A 186 0.58 17.73 18.53
N VAL A 187 1.18 16.99 19.48
CA VAL A 187 0.51 16.41 20.66
C VAL A 187 0.09 17.52 21.62
N SER A 188 -1.23 17.70 21.80
CA SER A 188 -1.80 18.50 22.88
C SER A 188 -2.46 17.59 23.92
N GLN A 189 -2.18 17.95 25.17
CA GLN A 189 -2.44 17.26 26.43
C GLN A 189 -3.87 16.71 26.60
N LEU A 190 -3.98 15.49 27.14
CA LEU A 190 -5.20 14.96 27.77
C LEU A 190 -4.99 14.88 29.30
N PRO A 191 -6.04 15.11 30.10
CA PRO A 191 -5.93 15.32 31.54
C PRO A 191 -5.88 14.02 32.36
N ASP A 192 -5.23 14.12 33.52
CA ASP A 192 -5.10 13.07 34.52
C ASP A 192 -6.47 12.64 35.09
N HIS A 193 -6.65 11.32 35.21
CA HIS A 193 -7.68 10.72 36.04
C HIS A 193 -7.02 9.81 37.06
N THR A 194 -6.76 10.39 38.23
CA THR A 194 -6.48 9.67 39.47
C THR A 194 -7.72 8.90 39.91
N SER A 195 -7.57 7.59 40.12
CA SER A 195 -8.36 6.84 41.12
C SER A 195 -7.52 5.67 41.60
N GLY A 196 -7.09 5.76 42.86
CA GLY A 196 -6.39 4.69 43.55
C GLY A 196 -7.34 3.72 44.25
N GLY A 197 -6.76 2.58 44.65
CA GLY A 197 -7.29 1.73 45.70
C GLY A 197 -7.09 0.23 45.46
N GLY A 198 -6.25 -0.40 46.28
CA GLY A 198 -6.43 -1.79 46.67
C GLY A 198 -5.28 -2.75 46.38
N GLU A 199 -4.30 -2.74 47.26
CA GLU A 199 -3.27 -3.77 47.42
C GLU A 199 -3.90 -5.13 47.76
N LYS A 200 -3.34 -6.22 47.23
CA LYS A 200 -3.23 -7.54 47.87
C LYS A 200 -2.19 -8.39 47.13
N GLU A 201 -1.02 -8.54 47.75
CA GLU A 201 -0.07 -9.61 47.48
C GLU A 201 -0.69 -10.98 47.83
N ILE A 202 -0.25 -12.04 47.15
CA ILE A 202 0.51 -13.17 47.72
C ILE A 202 0.59 -14.34 46.70
N HIS A 203 1.83 -14.85 46.59
CA HIS A 203 2.31 -16.16 46.14
C HIS A 203 2.69 -16.38 44.67
N GLY A 204 4.01 -16.40 44.46
CA GLY A 204 4.67 -16.85 43.24
C GLY A 204 4.76 -18.36 43.09
N LYS A 205 5.22 -18.75 41.91
CA LYS A 205 6.04 -19.93 41.66
C LYS A 205 7.01 -19.59 40.53
N ASP A 206 8.29 -19.59 40.89
CA ASP A 206 9.42 -19.65 39.98
C ASP A 206 9.34 -20.91 39.12
N TYR A 207 9.68 -20.77 37.84
CA TYR A 207 10.21 -21.86 37.03
C TYR A 207 11.49 -21.34 36.41
N ASP A 208 12.58 -21.54 37.14
CA ASP A 208 13.91 -21.63 36.56
C ASP A 208 13.96 -22.90 35.71
N ASP A 209 14.35 -22.80 34.44
CA ASP A 209 15.01 -23.92 33.78
C ASP A 209 16.15 -23.39 32.92
N GLU A 210 17.30 -23.94 33.23
CA GLU A 210 18.64 -23.45 32.98
C GLU A 210 19.19 -24.10 31.71
N PHE A 211 19.83 -23.31 30.85
CA PHE A 211 20.58 -23.80 29.71
C PHE A 211 21.78 -24.65 30.16
N PRO A 212 22.08 -25.78 29.49
CA PRO A 212 23.44 -26.30 29.45
C PRO A 212 24.06 -26.05 28.07
N SER A 213 25.14 -25.27 28.11
CA SER A 213 26.17 -25.21 27.07
C SER A 213 27.13 -26.38 27.25
N VAL A 214 27.33 -27.21 26.21
CA VAL A 214 28.47 -28.13 26.17
C VAL A 214 28.98 -28.30 24.73
N SER A 215 30.24 -27.94 24.53
CA SER A 215 31.23 -28.48 23.58
C SER A 215 32.50 -28.71 24.42
N PRO A 216 33.42 -29.67 24.12
CA PRO A 216 34.12 -29.76 22.83
C PRO A 216 34.57 -31.17 22.34
N ASP A 217 34.95 -31.19 21.05
CA ASP A 217 36.05 -31.86 20.31
C ASP A 217 36.32 -33.39 20.22
N ILE A 218 36.87 -33.71 19.03
CA ILE A 218 37.77 -34.82 18.60
C ILE A 218 37.10 -36.12 18.07
N SER A 219 37.11 -36.40 16.75
CA SER A 219 38.27 -36.91 16.00
C SER A 219 37.96 -37.31 14.55
N LEU A 220 39.02 -37.24 13.77
CA LEU A 220 39.25 -37.63 12.38
C LEU A 220 38.97 -39.11 12.10
N GLY A 221 38.34 -39.41 10.96
CA GLY A 221 38.16 -40.77 10.44
C GLY A 221 38.02 -40.78 8.91
N THR A 222 39.13 -41.01 8.23
CA THR A 222 39.26 -41.23 6.78
C THR A 222 38.56 -42.52 6.35
N VAL A 223 37.74 -42.47 5.30
CA VAL A 223 37.52 -43.60 4.38
C VAL A 223 37.56 -43.09 2.95
N ALA A 224 38.48 -43.67 2.19
CA ALA A 224 38.66 -43.49 0.76
C ALA A 224 37.98 -44.66 -0.01
N GLY A 225 37.66 -44.39 -1.28
CA GLY A 225 37.26 -45.35 -2.31
C GLY A 225 35.81 -45.15 -2.75
N ASP A 226 35.45 -45.15 -4.04
CA ASP A 226 36.19 -45.29 -5.29
C ASP A 226 35.26 -44.86 -6.44
N PHE A 227 35.85 -44.62 -7.60
CA PHE A 227 35.35 -44.02 -8.85
C PHE A 227 34.03 -44.57 -9.44
N HIS A 228 33.29 -43.71 -10.17
CA HIS A 228 33.18 -43.80 -11.65
C HIS A 228 32.58 -42.51 -12.24
N GLU A 229 33.39 -41.89 -13.11
CA GLU A 229 33.07 -40.77 -13.98
C GLU A 229 32.86 -41.34 -15.39
N GLU A 230 31.77 -40.98 -16.06
CA GLU A 230 31.66 -41.06 -17.53
C GLU A 230 31.12 -39.73 -18.05
N ASP A 231 31.99 -39.01 -18.73
CA ASP A 231 31.69 -37.95 -19.70
C ASP A 231 32.06 -38.52 -21.08
N ASP A 232 31.16 -38.45 -22.06
CA ASP A 232 31.49 -37.89 -23.38
C ASP A 232 30.28 -37.97 -24.36
N ARG A 233 29.90 -36.78 -24.83
CA ARG A 233 29.62 -36.39 -26.24
C ARG A 233 28.36 -36.84 -27.01
N LEU A 234 27.49 -35.84 -27.22
CA LEU A 234 27.32 -35.02 -28.44
C LEU A 234 26.83 -35.62 -29.79
N TYR A 235 25.93 -34.84 -30.43
CA TYR A 235 25.42 -34.85 -31.83
C TYR A 235 24.28 -35.87 -32.13
N THR A 236 23.19 -35.61 -32.86
CA THR A 236 22.81 -34.57 -33.86
C THR A 236 21.30 -34.60 -34.12
N ALA A 237 20.76 -33.52 -34.68
CA ALA A 237 19.39 -33.32 -35.16
C ALA A 237 18.97 -34.27 -36.31
N SER A 238 17.66 -34.48 -36.51
CA SER A 238 17.03 -34.38 -37.84
C SER A 238 15.50 -34.32 -37.77
N THR A 239 14.97 -33.40 -38.56
CA THR A 239 13.59 -33.18 -38.98
C THR A 239 13.13 -34.29 -39.93
N SER A 240 11.85 -34.65 -39.90
CA SER A 240 10.99 -34.97 -41.07
C SER A 240 9.54 -34.94 -40.61
#